data_AF-A0A7W0QXD8-F1
#
_entry.id   AF-A0A7W0QXD8-F1
#
_cell.length_a   1.000
_cell.length_b   1.000
_cell.length_c   1.000
_cell.angle_alpha   90.00
_cell.angle_beta   90.00
_cell.angle_gamma   90.00
#
_symmetry.space_group_name_H-M   'P 1'
#
loop_
_entity.id
_entity.type
_entity.pdbx_description
1 polymer ?
#
loop_
_entity_poly.entity_id
_entity_poly.type
_entity_poly.pdbx_seq_one_letter_code
_entity_poly.pdbx_strand_id
1 'polypeptide(L)' 'MREAAAEAFESWLTILEQRFTEAGSTPVRARELAVELFCAIEGAFLLSRTIRSAEPVRIAGRACATAVATACKRETLQR' A
#
# COMPACT_ATOMS: atom_id res chain seq x y z
N MET A 1 -14.56 15.03 12.06
CA MET A 1 -14.49 13.90 11.09
C MET A 1 -13.31 14.02 10.14
N ARG A 2 -13.14 15.13 9.40
CA ARG A 2 -11.99 15.30 8.48
C ARG A 2 -10.62 15.18 9.16
N GLU A 3 -10.41 15.86 10.28
CA GLU A 3 -9.13 15.83 11.01
C GLU A 3 -8.81 14.44 11.56
N ALA A 4 -9.74 13.83 12.30
CA ALA A 4 -9.55 12.46 12.79
C ALA A 4 -9.31 11.43 11.67
N ALA A 5 -9.97 11.58 10.52
CA ALA A 5 -9.71 10.72 9.37
C ALA A 5 -8.30 10.95 8.80
N ALA A 6 -7.89 12.21 8.66
CA ALA A 6 -6.54 12.56 8.20
C ALA A 6 -5.46 12.00 9.14
N GLU A 7 -5.64 12.11 10.45
CA GLU A 7 -4.74 11.52 11.45
C GLU A 7 -4.66 10.00 11.34
N ALA A 8 -5.80 9.33 11.16
CA ALA A 8 -5.82 7.88 10.97
C ALA A 8 -5.06 7.46 9.70
N PHE A 9 -5.33 8.09 8.56
CA PHE A 9 -4.64 7.80 7.31
C PHE A 9 -3.14 8.07 7.42
N GLU A 10 -2.73 9.19 8.00
CA GLU A 10 -1.31 9.51 8.15
C GLU A 10 -0.61 8.50 9.06
N SER A 11 -1.27 8.04 10.13
CA SER A 11 -0.72 7.02 11.02
C SER A 11 -0.46 5.70 10.29
N TRP A 12 -1.37 5.28 9.40
CA TRP A 12 -1.20 4.06 8.62
C TRP A 12 -0.16 4.21 7.52
N LEU A 13 -0.11 5.37 6.86
CA LEU A 13 0.90 5.69 5.85
C LEU A 13 2.31 5.67 6.48
N THR A 14 2.46 6.24 7.68
CA THR A 14 3.71 6.20 8.45
C THR A 14 4.15 4.77 8.75
N ILE A 15 3.21 3.91 9.19
CA ILE A 15 3.52 2.50 9.46
C ILE A 15 3.97 1.78 8.18
N LEU A 16 3.27 1.97 7.06
CA LEU A 16 3.62 1.34 5.79
C LEU A 16 4.98 1.80 5.28
N GLU A 17 5.26 3.11 5.34
CA GLU A 17 6.56 3.68 4.97
C GLU A 17 7.68 2.99 5.75
N GLN A 18 7.56 2.93 7.08
CA GLN A 18 8.54 2.25 7.93
C GLN A 18 8.73 0.79 7.51
N ARG A 19 7.65 0.04 7.29
CA ARG A 19 7.72 -1.38 6.90
C ARG A 19 8.39 -1.59 5.54
N PHE A 20 8.11 -0.74 4.56
CA PHE A 20 8.73 -0.85 3.25
C PHE A 20 10.20 -0.44 3.28
N THR A 21 10.57 0.56 4.09
CA THR A 21 11.98 0.90 4.32
C THR A 21 12.74 -0.25 4.99
N GLU A 22 12.17 -0.87 6.03
CA GLU A 22 12.73 -2.08 6.67
C GLU A 22 12.83 -3.31 5.72
N ALA A 23 12.06 -3.29 4.64
CA ALA A 23 12.05 -4.32 3.60
C ALA A 23 12.99 -3.99 2.41
N GLY A 24 13.75 -2.89 2.46
CA GLY A 24 14.77 -2.54 1.48
C GLY A 24 14.37 -1.47 0.47
N SER A 25 13.24 -0.79 0.65
CA SER A 25 12.88 0.38 -0.17
C SER A 25 13.53 1.66 0.37
N THR A 26 13.76 2.65 -0.50
CA THR A 26 14.17 3.98 -0.02
C THR A 26 12.99 4.66 0.68
N PRO A 27 13.21 5.59 1.64
CA PRO A 27 12.12 6.28 2.34
C PRO A 27 11.13 6.98 1.40
N VAL A 28 11.65 7.67 0.38
CA VAL A 28 10.82 8.33 -0.65
C VAL A 28 9.94 7.31 -1.37
N ARG A 29 10.52 6.20 -1.85
CA ARG A 29 9.75 5.18 -2.57
C ARG A 29 8.77 4.44 -1.65
N ALA A 30 9.14 4.23 -0.39
CA ALA A 30 8.28 3.64 0.62
C ALA A 30 7.02 4.49 0.87
N ARG A 31 7.17 5.81 1.01
CA ARG A 31 6.03 6.73 1.17
C ARG A 31 5.13 6.74 -0.06
N GLU A 32 5.70 6.82 -1.25
CA GLU A 32 4.96 6.77 -2.52
C GLU A 32 4.18 5.46 -2.65
N LEU A 33 4.84 4.32 -2.41
CA LEU A 33 4.22 3.00 -2.47
C LEU A 33 3.06 2.88 -1.48
N ALA A 34 3.20 3.41 -0.25
CA ALA A 34 2.12 3.42 0.72
C ALA A 34 0.87 4.17 0.20
N VAL A 35 1.05 5.33 -0.41
CA VAL A 35 -0.05 6.10 -1.03
C VAL A 35 -0.66 5.36 -2.20
N GLU A 36 0.16 4.82 -3.10
CA GLU A 36 -0.29 4.05 -4.27
C GLU A 36 -1.20 2.88 -3.86
N LEU A 37 -0.78 2.13 -2.82
CA LEU A 37 -1.55 1.00 -2.29
C LEU A 37 -2.90 1.43 -1.72
N PHE A 38 -2.94 2.52 -0.94
CA PHE A 38 -4.19 3.05 -0.40
C PHE A 38 -5.15 3.47 -1.51
N CYS A 39 -4.68 4.29 -2.46
CA CYS A 39 -5.49 4.72 -3.61
C CYS A 39 -6.04 3.52 -4.41
N ALA A 40 -5.21 2.51 -4.66
CA ALA A 40 -5.63 1.32 -5.40
C ALA A 40 -6.70 0.52 -4.64
N ILE A 41 -6.52 0.30 -3.35
CA ILE A 41 -7.45 -0.47 -2.51
C ILE A 41 -8.77 0.30 -2.32
N GLU A 42 -8.73 1.60 -2.10
CA GLU A 42 -9.92 2.45 -1.95
C GLU A 42 -10.78 2.45 -3.21
N GLY A 43 -10.16 2.68 -4.37
CA GLY A 43 -10.86 2.62 -5.66
C GLY A 43 -11.43 1.23 -5.95
N ALA A 44 -10.66 0.18 -5.64
CA ALA A 44 -11.11 -1.20 -5.79
C ALA A 44 -12.28 -1.54 -4.86
N PHE A 45 -12.26 -1.04 -3.63
CA PHE A 45 -13.36 -1.22 -2.68
C PHE A 45 -14.61 -0.50 -3.15
N LEU A 46 -14.51 0.77 -3.58
CA LEU A 46 -15.61 1.53 -4.16
C LEU A 46 -16.23 0.81 -5.35
N LEU A 47 -15.40 0.33 -6.28
CA LEU A 47 -15.87 -0.39 -7.46
C LEU A 47 -16.55 -1.71 -7.06
N SER A 48 -15.92 -2.49 -6.19
CA SER A 48 -16.45 -3.76 -5.69
C SER A 48 -17.83 -3.62 -5.05
N ARG A 49 -18.02 -2.55 -4.26
CA ARG A 49 -19.30 -2.19 -3.66
C ARG A 49 -20.34 -1.81 -4.71
N THR A 50 -19.95 -1.02 -5.70
CA THR A 50 -20.82 -0.55 -6.79
C THR A 50 -21.34 -1.70 -7.64
N ILE A 51 -20.46 -2.62 -8.05
CA ILE A 51 -20.82 -3.74 -8.95
C ILE A 51 -21.14 -5.04 -8.19
N ARG A 52 -21.14 -5.02 -6.85
CA ARG A 52 -21.40 -6.17 -5.97
C ARG A 52 -20.54 -7.40 -6.29
N SER A 53 -19.26 -7.16 -6.57
CA SER A 53 -18.28 -8.20 -6.87
C SER A 53 -17.01 -7.96 -6.09
N ALA A 54 -16.39 -9.02 -5.55
CA ALA A 54 -15.10 -8.93 -4.88
C ALA A 54 -13.91 -8.90 -5.86
N GLU A 55 -14.16 -9.07 -7.16
CA GLU A 55 -13.09 -9.18 -8.16
C GLU A 55 -12.17 -7.95 -8.25
N PRO A 56 -12.67 -6.70 -8.20
CA PRO A 56 -11.78 -5.53 -8.23
C PRO A 56 -10.78 -5.51 -7.07
N VAL A 57 -11.21 -5.84 -5.84
CA VAL A 57 -10.30 -5.94 -4.67
C VAL A 57 -9.27 -7.06 -4.86
N ARG A 58 -9.64 -8.19 -5.45
CA ARG A 58 -8.68 -9.27 -5.75
C ARG A 58 -7.64 -8.85 -6.79
N ILE A 59 -8.06 -8.16 -7.85
CA ILE A 59 -7.17 -7.62 -8.88
C ILE A 59 -6.20 -6.61 -8.26
N ALA A 60 -6.73 -5.64 -7.50
CA ALA A 60 -5.92 -4.64 -6.82
C ALA A 60 -4.93 -5.28 -5.85
N GLY A 61 -5.36 -6.27 -5.05
CA GLY A 61 -4.49 -7.00 -4.13
C GLY A 61 -3.31 -7.68 -4.84
N ARG A 62 -3.52 -8.30 -6.00
CA ARG A 62 -2.42 -8.87 -6.81
C ARG A 62 -1.47 -7.79 -7.32
N ALA A 63 -1.99 -6.69 -7.84
CA ALA A 63 -1.16 -5.56 -8.31
C ALA A 63 -0.32 -4.95 -7.17
N CYS A 64 -0.95 -4.77 -6.01
CA CYS A 64 -0.31 -4.31 -4.78
C CYS A 64 0.84 -5.22 -4.36
N ALA A 65 0.63 -6.54 -4.33
CA ALA A 65 1.66 -7.51 -3.98
C ALA A 65 2.86 -7.45 -4.93
N THR A 66 2.62 -7.35 -6.24
CA THR A 66 3.68 -7.20 -7.24
C THR A 66 4.45 -5.89 -7.06
N ALA A 67 3.74 -4.78 -6.79
CA ALA A 67 4.37 -3.48 -6.55
C ALA A 67 5.29 -3.51 -5.31
N VAL A 68 4.83 -4.12 -4.22
CA VAL A 68 5.63 -4.32 -3.00
C VAL A 68 6.85 -5.18 -3.29
N ALA A 69 6.68 -6.33 -3.93
CA ALA A 69 7.80 -7.22 -4.26
C ALA A 69 8.85 -6.56 -5.19
N THR A 70 8.40 -5.65 -6.05
CA THR A 70 9.30 -4.91 -6.95
C THR A 70 10.06 -3.82 -6.22
N ALA A 71 9.37 -3.07 -5.36
CA ALA A 71 9.91 -1.93 -4.63
C ALA A 71 10.73 -2.32 -3.39
N CYS A 72 10.45 -3.49 -2.82
CA CYS A 72 11.15 -4.06 -1.67
C CYS A 72 12.01 -5.22 -2.16
N LYS A 73 13.31 -4.98 -2.33
CA LYS A 73 14.30 -6.03 -2.48
C LYS A 73 15.21 -5.97 -1.27
N ARG A 74 15.07 -6.93 -0.36
CA ARG A 74 16.14 -7.16 0.60
C ARG A 74 17.34 -7.65 -0.19
N GLU A 75 18.41 -6.86 -0.24
CA GLU A 75 19.72 -7.42 -0.53
C GLU A 75 20.00 -8.46 0.56
N THR A 76 19.98 -9.73 0.17
CA THR A 76 20.45 -10.82 1.04
C THR A 76 21.96 -10.69 1.17
N LEU A 77 22.41 -9.71 1.97
CA LEU A 77 23.80 -9.64 2.40
C LEU A 77 23.99 -10.66 3.53
N GLN A 78 24.61 -11.78 3.12
CA GLN A 78 25.51 -12.65 3.89
C GLN A 78 25.03 -13.15 5.26
N ARG A 79 24.64 -14.43 5.29
CA ARG A 79 25.08 -15.37 6.34
C ARG A 79 25.53 -16.67 5.69
#